data_AF-A0A6J4R5J6-F1
#
_entry.id   AF-A0A6J4R5J6-F1
#
_cell.length_a   1.000
_cell.length_b   1.000
_cell.length_c   1.000
_cell.angle_alpha   90.00
_cell.angle_beta   90.00
_cell.angle_gamma   90.00
#
_symmetry.space_group_name_H-M   'P 1'
#
loop_
_entity.id
_entity.type
_entity.pdbx_description
1 polymer ?
#
loop_
_entity_poly.entity_id
_entity_poly.type
_entity_poly.pdbx_seq_one_letter_code
_entity_poly.pdbx_strand_id
1 'polypeptide(L)'
;MKALRGASKRGEAREVERVAHALSGSSASLGALGMAEACKELEALGRSGAAGGTLEGPLTRLEEEFGRARAALEIEASPVGRS
;
A
#
# COMPACT_ATOMS: atom_id res chain seq x y z
N MET A 1 -4.31 5.25 0.68
CA MET A 1 -3.94 5.29 2.10
C MET A 1 -5.10 5.58 3.06
N LYS A 2 -5.85 6.69 2.92
CA LYS A 2 -6.95 7.06 3.85
C LYS A 2 -8.00 5.95 4.07
N ALA A 3 -8.40 5.25 3.02
CA ALA A 3 -9.37 4.14 3.11
C ALA A 3 -8.85 2.99 4.00
N LEU A 4 -7.60 2.55 3.76
CA LEU A 4 -6.94 1.49 4.53
C LEU A 4 -6.78 1.83 6.02
N ARG A 5 -6.33 3.05 6.35
CA ARG A 5 -6.27 3.52 7.75
C ARG A 5 -7.66 3.62 8.39
N GLY A 6 -8.66 4.06 7.64
CA GLY A 6 -10.04 4.12 8.10
C GLY A 6 -10.58 2.73 8.45
N ALA A 7 -10.46 1.78 7.53
CA ALA A 7 -10.90 0.40 7.72
C ALA A 7 -10.17 -0.28 8.89
N SER A 8 -8.85 -0.08 9.01
CA SER A 8 -8.07 -0.58 10.15
C SER A 8 -8.59 -0.06 11.50
N LYS A 9 -8.83 1.26 11.62
CA LYS A 9 -9.35 1.89 12.84
C LYS A 9 -10.77 1.44 13.19
N ARG A 10 -11.60 1.16 12.19
CA ARG A 10 -12.97 0.64 12.39
C ARG A 10 -13.03 -0.87 12.63
N GLY A 11 -11.89 -1.57 12.51
CA GLY A 11 -11.82 -3.02 12.66
C GLY A 11 -12.44 -3.79 11.49
N GLU A 12 -12.53 -3.16 10.32
CA GLU A 12 -13.16 -3.75 9.13
C GLU A 12 -12.15 -4.59 8.33
N ALA A 13 -11.77 -5.74 8.87
CA ALA A 13 -10.74 -6.61 8.29
C ALA A 13 -11.03 -7.01 6.82
N ARG A 14 -12.29 -7.24 6.47
CA ARG A 14 -12.71 -7.51 5.08
C ARG A 14 -12.54 -6.31 4.15
N GLU A 15 -12.68 -5.09 4.66
CA GLU A 15 -12.45 -3.90 3.85
C GLU A 15 -10.96 -3.66 3.65
N VAL A 16 -10.14 -3.90 4.68
CA VAL A 16 -8.68 -3.92 4.58
C VAL A 16 -8.23 -4.91 3.50
N GLU A 17 -8.73 -6.15 3.53
CA GLU A 17 -8.41 -7.19 2.54
C GLU A 17 -8.71 -6.74 1.11
N ARG A 18 -9.94 -6.29 0.83
CA ARG A 18 -10.33 -5.84 -0.52
C ARG A 18 -9.50 -4.67 -1.03
N VAL A 19 -9.28 -3.66 -0.20
CA VAL A 19 -8.53 -2.46 -0.61
C VAL A 19 -7.07 -2.80 -0.83
N ALA A 20 -6.47 -3.63 0.04
CA ALA A 20 -5.10 -4.09 -0.11
C ALA A 20 -4.92 -4.93 -1.38
N HIS A 21 -5.85 -5.85 -1.67
CA HIS A 21 -5.83 -6.67 -2.88
C HIS A 21 -5.81 -5.82 -4.16
N ALA A 22 -6.75 -4.88 -4.29
CA ALA A 22 -6.84 -4.01 -5.46
C ALA A 22 -5.59 -3.12 -5.63
N LEU A 23 -5.05 -2.62 -4.52
CA LEU A 23 -3.84 -1.80 -4.52
C LEU A 23 -2.60 -2.62 -4.87
N SER A 24 -2.53 -3.89 -4.47
CA SER A 24 -1.40 -4.78 -4.79
C SER A 24 -1.21 -4.95 -6.30
N GLY A 25 -2.31 -5.19 -7.03
CA GLY A 25 -2.29 -5.36 -8.48
C GLY A 25 -1.84 -4.09 -9.19
N SER A 26 -2.42 -2.96 -8.80
CA SER A 26 -2.05 -1.64 -9.34
C SER A 26 -0.56 -1.31 -9.09
N SER A 27 -0.08 -1.60 -7.87
CA SER A 27 1.31 -1.33 -7.49
C SER A 27 2.30 -2.21 -8.25
N ALA A 28 1.98 -3.49 -8.43
CA ALA A 28 2.80 -4.42 -9.20
C ALA A 28 2.89 -4.00 -10.68
N SER A 29 1.77 -3.58 -11.29
CA SER A 29 1.77 -3.09 -12.68
C SER A 29 2.61 -1.83 -12.88
N LEU A 30 2.73 -0.98 -11.86
CA LEU A 30 3.57 0.21 -11.86
C LEU A 30 5.04 -0.07 -11.53
N GLY A 31 5.42 -1.32 -11.26
CA GLY A 31 6.77 -1.68 -10.81
C GLY A 31 7.09 -1.31 -9.36
N ALA A 32 6.11 -0.83 -8.59
CA ALA A 32 6.25 -0.50 -7.18
C ALA A 32 6.18 -1.77 -6.32
N LEU A 33 7.19 -2.65 -6.44
CA LEU A 33 7.20 -3.99 -5.85
C LEU A 33 7.07 -3.96 -4.31
N GLY A 34 7.77 -3.04 -3.63
CA GLY A 34 7.66 -2.90 -2.17
C GLY A 34 6.24 -2.54 -1.70
N MET A 35 5.53 -1.69 -2.46
CA MET A 35 4.11 -1.43 -2.19
C MET A 35 3.25 -2.69 -2.40
N ALA A 36 3.51 -3.45 -3.47
CA ALA A 36 2.77 -4.68 -3.74
C ALA A 36 2.95 -5.72 -2.63
N GLU A 37 4.17 -5.86 -2.11
CA GLU A 37 4.47 -6.76 -0.97
C GLU A 37 3.76 -6.33 0.31
N ALA A 38 3.85 -5.04 0.68
CA ALA A 38 3.14 -4.52 1.86
C ALA A 38 1.62 -4.67 1.74
N CYS A 39 1.07 -4.52 0.52
CA CYS A 39 -0.34 -4.79 0.26
C CYS A 39 -0.70 -6.27 0.42
N LYS A 40 0.14 -7.21 -0.03
CA LYS A 40 -0.11 -8.65 0.16
C LYS A 40 -0.10 -9.04 1.64
N GLU A 41 0.77 -8.43 2.43
CA GLU A 41 0.80 -8.63 3.89
C GLU A 41 -0.51 -8.13 4.54
N LEU A 42 -0.96 -6.92 4.18
CA LEU A 42 -2.24 -6.36 4.63
C LEU A 42 -3.44 -7.21 4.18
N GLU A 43 -3.40 -7.75 2.96
CA GLU A 43 -4.42 -8.65 2.43
C GLU A 43 -4.52 -9.92 3.26
N ALA A 44 -3.38 -10.56 3.57
CA ALA A 44 -3.32 -11.76 4.39
C ALA A 44 -3.84 -11.52 5.82
N LEU A 45 -3.45 -10.38 6.41
CA LEU A 45 -3.92 -9.97 7.74
C LEU A 45 -5.42 -9.65 7.75
N GLY A 46 -5.93 -8.95 6.73
CA GLY A 46 -7.37 -8.72 6.59
C GLY A 46 -8.15 -10.02 6.42
N ARG A 47 -7.61 -10.97 5.65
CA ARG A 47 -8.18 -12.31 5.43
C ARG A 47 -8.24 -13.14 6.72
N SER A 48 -7.25 -13.01 7.61
CA SER A 48 -7.24 -13.67 8.92
C SER A 48 -8.14 -13.00 9.95
N GLY A 49 -8.75 -11.86 9.63
CA GLY A 49 -9.59 -11.09 10.54
C GLY A 49 -8.80 -10.18 11.48
N ALA A 50 -7.50 -9.97 11.23
CA ALA A 50 -6.69 -9.03 12.01
C ALA A 50 -7.19 -7.59 11.85
N ALA A 51 -7.14 -6.84 12.93
CA ALA A 51 -7.69 -5.49 13.01
C ALA A 51 -6.87 -4.61 13.96
N GLY A 52 -7.05 -3.30 13.85
CA GLY A 52 -6.43 -2.33 14.76
C GLY A 52 -4.90 -2.36 14.69
N GLY A 53 -4.25 -2.42 15.87
CA GLY A 53 -2.80 -2.23 16.00
C GLY A 53 -1.93 -3.22 15.21
N THR A 54 -2.43 -4.42 14.92
CA THR A 54 -1.72 -5.41 14.09
C THR A 54 -1.46 -4.92 12.67
N LEU A 55 -2.29 -4.02 12.16
CA LEU A 55 -2.16 -3.50 10.80
C LEU A 55 -1.24 -2.26 10.73
N GLU A 56 -0.87 -1.63 11.85
CA GLU A 56 -0.10 -0.38 11.83
C GLU A 56 1.30 -0.53 11.25
N GLY A 57 2.00 -1.64 11.54
CA GLY A 57 3.32 -1.91 10.97
C GLY A 57 3.29 -2.00 9.43
N PRO A 58 2.48 -2.90 8.85
CA PRO A 58 2.34 -3.01 7.40
C PRO A 58 1.78 -1.74 6.73
N LEU A 59 0.87 -1.01 7.40
CA LEU A 59 0.38 0.29 6.91
C LEU A 59 1.50 1.33 6.85
N THR A 60 2.37 1.39 7.85
CA THR A 60 3.51 2.31 7.88
C THR A 60 4.49 1.98 6.76
N ARG A 61 4.84 0.71 6.57
CA ARG A 61 5.69 0.26 5.45
C ARG A 61 5.08 0.65 4.09
N LEU A 62 3.77 0.44 3.91
CA LEU A 62 3.09 0.83 2.68
C LEU A 62 3.19 2.34 2.40
N GLU A 63 3.12 3.19 3.42
CA GLU A 63 3.27 4.64 3.29
C GLU A 63 4.69 5.03 2.86
N GLU A 64 5.70 4.40 3.45
CA GLU A 64 7.10 4.62 3.08
C GLU A 64 7.38 4.21 1.64
N GLU A 65 6.89 3.04 1.22
CA GLU A 65 7.04 2.55 -0.16
C GLU A 65 6.31 3.44 -1.15
N PHE A 66 5.12 3.95 -0.79
CA PHE A 66 4.42 4.93 -1.61
C PHE A 66 5.21 6.23 -1.77
N GLY A 67 5.86 6.70 -0.70
CA GLY A 67 6.76 7.85 -0.75
C GLY A 67 7.93 7.61 -1.72
N ARG A 68 8.58 6.44 -1.65
CA ARG A 68 9.65 6.04 -2.58
C ARG A 68 9.18 5.98 -4.03
N ALA A 69 8.06 5.30 -4.28
CA ALA A 69 7.49 5.17 -5.62
C ALA A 69 7.13 6.54 -6.22
N ARG A 70 6.52 7.42 -5.41
CA ARG A 70 6.20 8.78 -5.85
C ARG A 70 7.44 9.59 -6.19
N ALA A 71 8.48 9.55 -5.34
CA ALA A 71 9.73 10.26 -5.61
C ALA A 71 10.40 9.77 -6.91
N ALA A 72 10.42 8.45 -7.14
CA ALA A 72 10.94 7.88 -8.38
C ALA A 72 10.16 8.33 -9.62
N LEU A 73 8.82 8.35 -9.54
CA LEU A 73 7.96 8.83 -10.62
C LEU A 73 8.13 10.33 -10.90
N GLU A 74 8.35 11.15 -9.87
CA GLU A 74 8.60 12.59 -10.03
C GLU A 74 9.96 12.87 -10.67
N ILE A 75 10.97 12.05 -10.39
CA ILE A 75 12.28 12.10 -11.06
C ILE A 75 12.14 11.77 -12.54
N GLU A 76 11.43 10.68 -12.89
CA GLU A 76 11.23 10.26 -14.28
C GLU A 76 10.34 11.25 -15.06
N ALA A 77 9.33 11.82 -14.41
CA ALA A 77 8.44 12.82 -15.02
C ALA A 77 9.10 14.20 -15.17
N SER A 78 10.21 14.46 -14.48
CA SER A 78 10.94 15.72 -14.62
C SER A 78 11.68 15.77 -15.97
N PRO A 79 11.55 16.86 -16.73
CA PRO A 79 12.11 16.96 -18.08
C PRO A 79 13.66 17.05 -18.14
N VAL A 80 14.36 16.94 -17.00
CA VAL A 80 15.81 17.17 -16.91
C VAL A 80 16.69 16.00 -17.39
N GLY A 81 16.08 14.91 -17.87
CA GLY A 81 16.77 13.73 -18.41
C GLY A 81 16.75 13.59 -19.94
N ARG A 82 16.16 14.56 -20.67
CA ARG A 82 16.18 14.58 -22.14
C ARG A 82 17.10 15.70 -22.64
N SER A 83 18.40 15.54 -22.46
CA SER A 83 19.43 16.36 -23.09
C SER A 83 20.54 15.48 -23.61
#